data_AF-A0A2E9GVG2-F1
#
_entry.id   AF-A0A2E9GVG2-F1
#
_cell.length_a   1.000
_cell.length_b   1.000
_cell.length_c   1.000
_cell.angle_alpha   90.00
_cell.angle_beta   90.00
_cell.angle_gamma   90.00
#
_symmetry.space_group_name_H-M   'P 1'
#
loop_
_entity.id
_entity.type
_entity.pdbx_description
1 polymer ?
#
loop_
_entity_poly.entity_id
_entity_poly.type
_entity_poly.pdbx_seq_one_letter_code
_entity_poly.pdbx_strand_id
1 'polypeptide(L)'
;MAYLEDPIAFYHAIDSLIITSRFEGLPFSVLGAIACNLPRVLNDVPGLRRFRCYQLDQLHMVPKENLESTAEALNQSVNSPASGCNLRETGLQIFSLEAVYSRIADRYESVLEPVSSRL
;
A
#
# COMPACT_ATOMS: atom_id res chain seq x y z
N MET A 1 1.56 -6.63 -25.78
CA MET A 1 1.87 -6.31 -24.37
C MET A 1 2.46 -7.55 -23.73
N ALA A 2 3.65 -7.48 -23.15
CA ALA A 2 4.26 -8.61 -22.45
C ALA A 2 3.83 -8.58 -20.98
N TYR A 3 3.28 -9.70 -20.50
CA TYR A 3 3.01 -9.92 -19.09
C TYR A 3 4.32 -10.34 -18.40
N LEU A 4 4.61 -9.75 -17.24
CA LEU A 4 5.74 -10.14 -16.39
C LEU A 4 5.21 -11.02 -15.26
N GLU A 5 5.70 -12.25 -15.16
CA GLU A 5 5.34 -13.17 -14.08
C GLU A 5 5.96 -12.76 -12.74
N ASP A 6 7.21 -12.28 -12.76
CA ASP A 6 7.90 -11.76 -11.57
C ASP A 6 8.04 -10.24 -11.64
N PRO A 7 7.24 -9.48 -10.87
CA PRO A 7 7.30 -8.03 -10.85
C PRO A 7 8.42 -7.48 -9.92
N ILE A 8 9.14 -8.32 -9.17
CA ILE A 8 10.14 -7.85 -8.19
C ILE A 8 11.28 -7.10 -8.88
N ALA A 9 11.83 -7.68 -9.95
CA ALA A 9 12.87 -7.02 -10.74
C ALA A 9 12.39 -5.67 -11.31
N PHE A 10 11.10 -5.57 -11.65
CA PHE A 10 10.51 -4.33 -12.13
C PHE A 10 10.44 -3.27 -11.01
N TYR A 11 9.99 -3.63 -9.81
CA TYR A 11 9.96 -2.69 -8.68
C TYR A 11 11.34 -2.16 -8.28
N HIS A 12 12.37 -2.99 -8.39
CA HIS A 12 13.75 -2.57 -8.12
C HIS A 12 14.37 -1.70 -9.23
N ALA A 13 13.76 -1.67 -10.42
CA ALA A 13 14.26 -0.94 -11.57
C ALA A 13 13.61 0.44 -11.76
N ILE A 14 12.62 0.81 -10.95
CA ILE A 14 11.90 2.08 -11.03
C ILE A 14 12.11 2.93 -9.78
N ASP A 15 11.97 4.24 -9.92
CA ASP A 15 12.18 5.20 -8.81
C ASP A 15 10.90 5.48 -8.00
N SER A 16 9.73 5.30 -8.61
CA SER A 16 8.44 5.55 -7.96
C SER A 16 7.31 4.76 -8.63
N LEU A 17 6.33 4.31 -7.84
CA LEU A 17 5.05 3.80 -8.34
C LEU A 17 4.00 4.91 -8.38
N ILE A 18 3.15 4.90 -9.40
CA ILE A 18 1.99 5.80 -9.50
C ILE A 18 0.70 5.01 -9.77
N ILE A 19 -0.37 5.33 -9.04
CA ILE A 19 -1.71 4.75 -9.23
C ILE A 19 -2.71 5.87 -9.51
N THR A 20 -3.16 5.96 -10.76
CA THR A 20 -4.12 6.97 -11.26
C THR A 20 -5.54 6.42 -11.46
N SER A 21 -5.83 5.22 -10.96
CA SER A 21 -7.15 4.60 -11.09
C SER A 21 -8.24 5.40 -10.36
N ARG A 22 -9.48 5.28 -10.85
CA ARG A 22 -10.67 5.93 -10.27
C ARG A 22 -11.25 5.17 -9.09
N PHE A 23 -11.00 3.86 -9.04
CA PHE A 23 -11.52 2.94 -8.06
C PHE A 23 -10.47 1.87 -7.78
N GLU A 24 -10.28 1.55 -6.51
CA GLU A 24 -9.40 0.48 -6.05
C GLU A 24 -10.00 -0.20 -4.84
N GLY A 25 -9.68 -1.47 -4.66
CA GLY A 25 -9.86 -2.19 -3.41
C GLY A 25 -8.59 -2.09 -2.57
N LEU A 26 -7.75 -3.13 -2.67
CA LEU A 26 -6.39 -3.17 -2.14
C LEU A 26 -5.45 -3.63 -3.26
N PRO A 27 -4.80 -2.72 -3.99
CA PRO A 27 -3.96 -3.11 -5.11
C PRO A 27 -2.68 -3.80 -4.64
N PHE A 28 -2.45 -5.03 -5.10
CA PHE A 28 -1.21 -5.75 -4.82
C PHE A 28 0.03 -5.04 -5.34
N SER A 29 -0.11 -4.21 -6.39
CA SER A 29 0.99 -3.41 -6.90
C SER A 29 1.52 -2.41 -5.87
N VAL A 30 0.63 -1.85 -5.03
CA VAL A 30 1.04 -0.97 -3.92
C VAL A 30 1.72 -1.77 -2.82
N LEU A 31 1.24 -2.98 -2.50
CA LEU A 31 1.91 -3.85 -1.53
C LEU A 31 3.31 -4.26 -1.99
N GLY A 32 3.48 -4.59 -3.28
CA GLY A 32 4.78 -4.88 -3.88
C GLY A 32 5.74 -3.70 -3.78
N ALA A 33 5.26 -2.49 -4.09
CA ALA A 33 6.03 -1.27 -3.90
C ALA A 33 6.38 -1.01 -2.43
N ILE A 34 5.50 -1.31 -1.47
CA ILE A 34 5.80 -1.20 -0.03
C ILE A 34 6.93 -2.18 0.34
N ALA A 35 6.80 -3.43 -0.09
CA ALA A 35 7.78 -4.49 0.19
C ALA A 35 9.17 -4.18 -0.41
N CYS A 36 9.22 -3.42 -1.50
CA CYS A 36 10.46 -3.02 -2.18
C CYS A 36 11.01 -1.65 -1.74
N ASN A 37 10.48 -1.03 -0.67
CA ASN A 37 10.86 0.32 -0.23
C ASN A 37 10.68 1.40 -1.32
N LEU A 38 9.72 1.22 -2.22
CA LEU A 38 9.52 2.12 -3.35
C LEU A 38 8.56 3.28 -2.98
N PRO A 39 8.94 4.55 -3.24
CA PRO A 39 8.05 5.72 -3.15
C PRO A 39 6.77 5.53 -3.95
N ARG A 40 5.68 6.18 -3.52
CA ARG A 40 4.38 5.98 -4.17
C ARG A 40 3.53 7.25 -4.23
N VAL A 41 2.93 7.48 -5.39
CA VAL A 41 1.90 8.50 -5.63
C VAL A 41 0.58 7.80 -5.90
N LEU A 42 -0.40 7.99 -5.02
CA LEU A 42 -1.70 7.34 -5.10
C LEU A 42 -2.83 8.36 -5.23
N ASN A 43 -3.80 8.08 -6.08
CA ASN A 43 -5.06 8.84 -6.09
C ASN A 43 -5.80 8.71 -4.75
N ASP A 44 -6.49 9.78 -4.35
CA ASP A 44 -7.32 9.84 -3.15
C ASP A 44 -8.72 9.25 -3.39
N VAL A 45 -8.74 7.93 -3.54
CA VAL A 45 -9.94 7.12 -3.75
C VAL A 45 -10.19 6.17 -2.57
N PRO A 46 -11.45 5.75 -2.32
CA PRO A 46 -11.83 5.04 -1.09
C PRO A 46 -10.93 3.85 -0.69
N GLY A 47 -10.54 2.99 -1.63
CA GLY A 47 -9.67 1.84 -1.33
C GLY A 47 -8.24 2.23 -0.91
N LEU A 48 -7.70 3.31 -1.46
CA LEU A 48 -6.33 3.74 -1.20
C LEU A 48 -6.21 4.62 0.05
N ARG A 49 -7.30 5.26 0.50
CA ARG A 49 -7.29 6.10 1.72
C ARG A 49 -6.81 5.38 2.97
N ARG A 50 -7.01 4.07 3.04
CA ARG A 50 -6.60 3.23 4.18
C ARG A 50 -5.09 3.28 4.40
N PHE A 51 -4.29 3.51 3.35
CA PHE A 51 -2.83 3.63 3.48
C PHE A 51 -2.39 4.81 4.32
N ARG A 52 -3.22 5.87 4.45
CA ARG A 52 -2.94 7.00 5.35
C ARG A 52 -2.86 6.60 6.83
N CYS A 53 -3.54 5.52 7.21
CA CYS A 53 -3.57 5.03 8.60
C CYS A 53 -2.28 4.31 9.00
N TYR A 54 -1.40 3.97 8.04
CA TYR A 54 -0.24 3.11 8.27
C TYR A 54 1.07 3.87 8.41
N GLN A 55 1.05 5.21 8.42
CA GLN A 55 2.23 6.06 8.65
C GLN A 55 3.43 5.66 7.76
N LEU A 56 3.13 5.31 6.50
CA LEU A 56 4.13 4.92 5.52
C LEU A 56 4.87 6.18 5.03
N ASP A 57 6.20 6.18 5.15
CA ASP A 57 7.05 7.22 4.57
C ASP A 57 6.81 7.34 3.05
N GLN A 58 7.09 8.52 2.47
CA GLN A 58 7.07 8.73 1.01
C GLN A 58 5.76 8.26 0.32
N LEU A 59 4.63 8.41 1.03
CA LEU A 59 3.29 8.25 0.50
C LEU A 59 2.72 9.62 0.11
N HIS A 60 2.58 9.86 -1.19
CA HIS A 60 1.91 11.03 -1.72
C HIS A 60 0.48 10.67 -2.12
N MET A 61 -0.51 11.32 -1.51
CA MET A 61 -1.93 11.16 -1.86
C MET A 61 -2.40 12.38 -2.66
N VAL A 62 -2.89 12.19 -3.88
CA VAL A 62 -3.30 13.28 -4.79
C VAL A 62 -4.78 13.18 -5.14
N PRO A 63 -5.49 14.30 -5.41
CA PRO A 63 -6.87 14.24 -5.87
C PRO A 63 -7.00 13.44 -7.18
N LYS A 64 -8.07 12.64 -7.29
CA LYS A 64 -8.36 11.93 -8.55
C LYS A 64 -8.49 12.92 -9.71
N GLU A 65 -8.04 12.51 -10.90
CA GLU A 65 -8.17 13.27 -12.14
C GLU A 65 -7.50 14.66 -12.12
N ASN A 66 -6.58 14.90 -11.18
CA ASN A 66 -5.79 16.11 -11.11
C ASN A 66 -4.37 15.85 -11.61
N LEU A 67 -4.14 16.16 -12.89
CA LEU A 67 -2.85 15.95 -13.55
C LEU A 67 -1.73 16.79 -12.93
N GLU A 68 -2.02 18.03 -12.54
CA GLU A 68 -1.04 18.96 -11.99
C GLU A 68 -0.52 18.48 -10.63
N SER A 69 -1.41 18.16 -9.68
CA SER A 69 -1.02 17.61 -8.39
C SER A 69 -0.32 16.26 -8.53
N THR A 70 -0.72 15.45 -9.51
CA THR A 70 -0.08 14.16 -9.80
C THR A 70 1.36 14.35 -10.30
N ALA A 71 1.58 15.27 -11.23
CA ALA A 71 2.89 15.57 -11.78
C ALA A 71 3.83 16.16 -10.72
N GLU A 72 3.32 17.08 -9.90
CA GLU A 72 4.07 17.65 -8.78
C GLU A 72 4.50 16.58 -7.77
N ALA A 73 3.56 15.73 -7.34
CA ALA A 73 3.83 14.64 -6.41
C ALA A 73 4.83 13.62 -6.98
N LEU A 74 4.73 13.29 -8.27
CA LEU A 74 5.67 12.38 -8.93
C LEU A 74 7.08 12.97 -8.97
N ASN A 75 7.21 14.25 -9.31
CA ASN A 75 8.50 14.95 -9.28
C ASN A 75 9.11 14.95 -7.87
N GLN A 76 8.30 15.21 -6.83
CA GLN A 76 8.77 15.14 -5.44
C GLN A 76 9.21 13.72 -5.05
N SER A 77 8.43 12.71 -5.44
CA SER A 77 8.66 11.30 -5.16
C SER A 77 9.98 10.80 -5.76
N VAL A 78 10.25 11.12 -7.03
CA VAL A 78 11.48 10.71 -7.74
C VAL A 78 12.73 11.43 -7.21
N ASN A 79 12.59 12.69 -6.78
CA ASN A 79 13.71 13.48 -6.28
C ASN A 79 13.98 13.29 -4.77
N SER A 80 13.16 12.51 -4.07
CA SER A 80 13.33 12.21 -2.64
C SER A 80 13.85 10.78 -2.49
N PRO A 81 15.16 10.57 -2.31
CA PRO A 81 15.72 9.22 -2.26
C PRO A 81 15.07 8.40 -1.14
N ALA A 82 14.69 7.15 -1.42
CA ALA A 82 14.14 6.19 -0.44
C ALA A 82 15.14 5.74 0.65
N SER A 83 16.31 6.36 0.70
CA SER A 83 17.37 6.03 1.65
C SER A 83 16.93 6.36 3.08
N GLY A 84 16.83 5.34 3.92
CA GLY A 84 16.43 5.48 5.33
C GLY A 84 14.93 5.38 5.60
N CYS A 85 14.10 5.06 4.60
CA CYS A 85 12.67 4.84 4.82
C CYS A 85 12.35 3.51 5.52
N ASN A 86 11.38 3.53 6.42
CA ASN A 86 10.89 2.35 7.15
C ASN A 86 9.85 1.52 6.37
N LEU A 87 9.65 1.81 5.09
CA LEU A 87 8.52 1.34 4.27
C LEU A 87 8.31 -0.17 4.31
N ARG A 88 9.37 -0.94 4.08
CA ARG A 88 9.34 -2.40 4.08
C ARG A 88 9.12 -2.96 5.48
N GLU A 89 9.72 -2.35 6.49
CA GLU A 89 9.55 -2.77 7.89
C GLU A 89 8.10 -2.59 8.33
N THR A 90 7.56 -1.38 8.17
CA THR A 90 6.15 -1.05 8.42
C THR A 90 5.22 -1.94 7.58
N GLY A 91 5.57 -2.16 6.32
CA GLY A 91 4.86 -3.05 5.42
C GLY A 91 4.77 -4.50 5.91
N LEU A 92 5.88 -5.06 6.41
CA LEU A 92 5.92 -6.42 6.95
C LEU A 92 5.10 -6.55 8.24
N GLN A 93 5.15 -5.55 9.12
CA GLN A 93 4.32 -5.53 10.33
C GLN A 93 2.83 -5.53 10.03
N ILE A 94 2.41 -4.89 8.93
CA ILE A 94 1.00 -4.68 8.61
C ILE A 94 0.47 -5.70 7.61
N PHE A 95 1.28 -6.17 6.66
CA PHE A 95 0.82 -6.95 5.50
C PHE A 95 1.54 -8.30 5.32
N SER A 96 2.43 -8.70 6.24
CA SER A 96 2.96 -10.06 6.21
C SER A 96 1.84 -11.09 6.32
N LEU A 97 2.06 -12.28 5.74
CA LEU A 97 1.12 -13.39 5.84
C LEU A 97 0.81 -13.70 7.31
N GLU A 98 1.82 -13.71 8.17
CA GLU A 98 1.66 -13.90 9.62
C GLU A 98 0.72 -12.85 10.23
N ALA A 99 0.98 -11.56 10.02
CA ALA A 99 0.15 -10.49 10.57
C ALA A 99 -1.28 -10.50 10.02
N VAL A 100 -1.47 -10.85 8.74
CA VAL A 100 -2.78 -10.92 8.11
C VAL A 100 -3.55 -12.14 8.60
N TYR A 101 -2.96 -13.34 8.55
CA TYR A 101 -3.61 -14.58 8.95
C TYR A 101 -3.92 -14.62 10.44
N SER A 102 -3.06 -14.06 11.30
CA SER A 102 -3.36 -13.95 12.74
C SER A 102 -4.67 -13.18 12.97
N ARG A 103 -4.83 -11.99 12.36
CA ARG A 103 -6.07 -11.20 12.51
C ARG A 103 -7.30 -11.88 11.93
N ILE A 104 -7.13 -12.68 10.88
CA ILE A 104 -8.21 -13.48 10.32
C ILE A 104 -8.60 -14.58 11.31
N ALA A 105 -7.63 -15.32 11.86
CA ALA A 105 -7.86 -16.36 12.86
C ALA A 105 -8.55 -15.79 14.11
N ASP A 106 -8.03 -14.70 14.66
CA ASP A 106 -8.61 -13.99 15.81
C ASP A 106 -10.08 -13.62 15.54
N ARG A 107 -10.37 -13.16 14.32
CA ARG A 107 -11.74 -12.84 13.92
C ARG A 107 -12.62 -14.08 13.91
N TYR A 108 -12.17 -15.19 13.35
CA TYR A 108 -12.93 -16.44 13.34
C TYR A 108 -13.18 -16.96 14.77
N GLU A 109 -12.16 -16.95 15.63
CA GLU A 109 -12.26 -17.36 17.02
C GLU A 109 -13.27 -16.50 17.80
N SER A 110 -13.25 -15.18 17.60
CA SER A 110 -14.17 -14.25 18.28
C SER A 110 -15.66 -14.50 17.98
N VAL A 111 -15.99 -15.15 16.85
CA VAL A 111 -17.39 -15.48 16.49
C VAL A 111 -17.78 -16.88 16.95
N LEU A 112 -16.80 -17.73 17.32
CA LEU A 112 -17.02 -19.08 17.84
C LEU A 112 -17.24 -19.08 19.35
N GLU A 113 -16.83 -18.03 20.07
CA GLU A 113 -17.18 -17.88 21.49
C GLU A 113 -18.71 -17.76 21.65
N PRO A 114 -19.34 -18.59 22.50
CA PRO A 114 -20.78 -18.68 22.58
C PRO A 114 -21.41 -17.37 23.07
N VAL A 115 -22.52 -16.99 22.46
CA VAL A 115 -23.42 -15.88 22.83
C VAL A 115 -24.17 -16.18 24.16
N SER A 116 -23.50 -16.79 25.15
CA SER A 116 -24.13 -17.28 26.38
C SER A 116 -24.00 -16.34 27.59
N SER A 117 -23.50 -15.12 27.45
CA SER A 117 -23.34 -14.18 28.58
C SER A 117 -24.00 -12.80 28.40
N ARG A 118 -24.90 -12.64 27.41
CA ARG A 118 -25.65 -11.38 27.18
C ARG A 118 -27.17 -11.51 27.40
N LEU A 119 -27.59 -12.37 28.32
CA LEU A 119 -28.96 -12.42 28.86
C LEU A 119 -28.93 -12.21 30.36
#